data_AF-A0A0Q9EIY2-F1
#
_entry.id   AF-A0A0Q9EIY2-F1
#
_cell.length_a   1.000
_cell.length_b   1.000
_cell.length_c   1.000
_cell.angle_alpha   90.00
_cell.angle_beta   90.00
_cell.angle_gamma   90.00
#
_symmetry.space_group_name_H-M   'P 1'
#
loop_
_entity.id
_entity.type
_entity.pdbx_description
1 polymer ?
#
loop_
_entity_poly.entity_id
_entity_poly.type
_entity_poly.pdbx_seq_one_letter_code
_entity_poly.pdbx_strand_id
1 'polypeptide(L)'
;MNRSYLAVSLLLTGALAASWAGAASAQSTTVIQAENVRYEYAQVLRVTPVYQTLNATRYEQRCDQTPKPAAEDSRLSRMVGAVKDVLTRDRRERERQAATATNCRSVPVELEFRQPIAYDVDYVYKGSKYRSRLPEDPGNRLRIRIAVTPVVAPVSSR
;
A
#
# COMPACT_ATOMS: atom_id res chain seq x y z
N MET A 1 20.20 64.51 67.05
CA MET A 1 20.22 65.18 65.74
C MET A 1 20.99 64.40 64.66
N ASN A 2 20.99 63.04 64.66
CA ASN A 2 21.83 62.23 63.74
C ASN A 2 21.10 61.04 63.07
N ARG A 3 19.75 60.98 63.09
CA ARG A 3 19.00 59.86 62.49
C ARG A 3 18.79 60.01 60.97
N SER A 4 19.00 61.21 60.43
CA SER A 4 18.77 61.52 59.01
C SER A 4 19.93 61.10 58.09
N TYR A 5 21.15 60.97 58.62
CA TYR A 5 22.33 60.64 57.81
C TYR A 5 22.46 59.14 57.50
N LEU A 6 21.95 58.27 58.37
CA LEU A 6 21.96 56.81 58.14
C LEU A 6 21.05 56.41 56.96
N ALA A 7 19.88 57.04 56.84
CA ALA A 7 18.94 56.74 55.75
C ALA A 7 19.47 57.18 54.36
N VAL A 8 20.24 58.27 54.30
CA VAL A 8 20.80 58.77 53.03
C VAL A 8 21.96 57.90 52.55
N SER A 9 22.79 57.35 53.45
CA SER A 9 23.90 56.46 53.09
C SER A 9 23.44 55.09 52.55
N LEU A 10 22.29 54.58 53.02
CA LEU A 10 21.74 53.31 52.57
C LEU A 10 21.11 53.41 51.15
N LEU A 11 20.61 54.59 50.78
CA LEU A 11 20.03 54.81 49.44
C LEU A 11 21.09 55.00 48.35
N LEU A 12 22.27 55.56 48.68
CA LEU A 12 23.36 55.72 47.71
C LEU A 12 24.10 54.41 47.38
N THR A 13 24.18 53.47 48.31
CA THR A 13 24.80 52.15 48.06
C THR A 13 23.88 51.20 47.27
N GLY A 14 22.56 51.37 47.35
CA GLY A 14 21.60 50.61 46.54
C GLY A 14 21.61 50.96 45.05
N ALA A 15 21.98 52.20 44.68
CA ALA A 15 21.96 52.67 43.29
C ALA A 15 23.17 52.20 42.45
N LEU A 16 24.28 51.81 43.07
CA LEU A 16 25.48 51.34 42.36
C LEU A 16 25.47 49.83 42.03
N ALA A 17 24.58 49.04 42.65
CA ALA A 17 24.52 47.59 42.44
C ALA A 17 23.70 47.19 41.19
N ALA A 18 22.99 48.11 40.54
CA ALA A 18 22.09 47.80 39.42
C ALA A 18 22.76 47.81 38.03
N SER A 19 24.05 48.17 37.94
CA SER A 19 24.69 48.47 36.66
C SER A 19 25.43 47.29 36.01
N TRP A 20 25.37 46.08 36.59
CA TRP A 20 26.16 44.91 36.14
C TRP A 20 25.25 43.76 35.70
N ALA A 21 24.16 44.06 35.00
CA ALA A 21 23.51 43.07 34.13
C ALA A 21 23.95 43.35 32.69
N GLY A 22 25.23 43.09 32.41
CA GLY A 22 25.71 43.00 31.04
C GLY A 22 24.93 41.88 30.34
N ALA A 23 24.06 42.24 29.41
CA ALA A 23 23.37 41.29 28.56
C ALA A 23 24.40 40.53 27.71
N ALA A 24 24.83 39.36 28.17
CA ALA A 24 25.54 38.39 27.34
C ALA A 24 24.54 37.77 26.36
N SER A 25 24.11 38.56 25.38
CA SER A 25 23.48 38.03 24.17
C SER A 25 24.60 37.47 23.30
N ALA A 26 24.94 36.21 23.54
CA ALA A 26 25.64 35.41 22.54
C ALA A 26 24.70 35.29 21.34
N GLN A 27 24.78 36.24 20.41
CA GLN A 27 24.13 36.15 19.11
C GLN A 27 24.85 35.05 18.33
N SER A 28 24.48 33.79 18.58
CA SER A 28 24.84 32.69 17.70
C SER A 28 24.13 32.95 16.37
N THR A 29 24.80 33.62 15.43
CA THR A 29 24.33 33.79 14.06
C THR A 29 24.26 32.41 13.41
N THR A 30 23.12 31.75 13.52
CA THR A 30 22.86 30.49 12.82
C THR A 30 22.55 30.84 11.37
N VAL A 31 23.54 30.63 10.50
CA VAL A 31 23.32 30.75 9.05
C VAL A 31 22.44 29.57 8.63
N ILE A 32 21.15 29.81 8.45
CA ILE A 32 20.21 28.82 7.90
C ILE A 32 20.61 28.56 6.45
N GLN A 33 21.23 27.41 6.20
CA GLN A 33 21.59 26.99 4.85
C GLN A 33 20.30 26.68 4.09
N ALA A 34 19.99 27.45 3.05
CA ALA A 34 18.85 27.16 2.19
C ALA A 34 19.14 25.90 1.35
N GLU A 35 18.23 24.93 1.38
CA GLU A 35 18.29 23.74 0.52
C GLU A 35 18.03 24.18 -0.93
N ASN A 36 19.03 23.97 -1.81
CA ASN A 36 18.86 24.27 -3.22
C ASN A 36 18.17 23.09 -3.90
N VAL A 37 16.90 23.27 -4.26
CA VAL A 37 16.05 22.22 -4.83
C VAL A 37 15.89 22.41 -6.33
N ARG A 38 16.13 21.36 -7.10
CA ARG A 38 15.87 21.34 -8.55
C ARG A 38 15.26 20.02 -8.98
N TYR A 39 14.45 20.07 -10.05
CA TYR A 39 13.90 18.88 -10.67
C TYR A 39 14.72 18.52 -11.90
N GLU A 40 15.08 17.25 -12.01
CA GLU A 40 15.78 16.72 -13.18
C GLU A 40 15.21 15.36 -13.58
N TYR A 41 15.65 14.85 -14.74
CA TYR A 41 15.27 13.53 -15.21
C TYR A 41 16.44 12.55 -15.07
N ALA A 42 16.14 11.41 -14.48
CA ALA A 42 17.02 10.25 -14.43
C ALA A 42 16.63 9.23 -15.52
N GLN A 43 17.60 8.42 -15.93
CA GLN A 43 17.38 7.32 -16.87
C GLN A 43 16.97 6.08 -16.08
N VAL A 44 15.84 5.48 -16.46
CA VAL A 44 15.38 4.23 -15.83
C VAL A 44 16.16 3.06 -16.41
N LEU A 45 16.63 2.17 -15.54
CA LEU A 45 17.36 0.95 -15.92
C LEU A 45 16.46 -0.28 -15.86
N ARG A 46 15.64 -0.41 -14.82
CA ARG A 46 14.75 -1.56 -14.60
C ARG A 46 13.52 -1.16 -13.80
N VAL A 47 12.36 -1.69 -14.20
CA VAL A 47 11.10 -1.59 -13.46
C VAL A 47 10.67 -2.99 -13.05
N THR A 48 10.50 -3.23 -11.75
CA THR A 48 10.06 -4.52 -11.21
C THR A 48 8.73 -4.34 -10.49
N PRO A 49 7.62 -4.92 -10.97
CA PRO A 49 6.34 -4.83 -10.28
C PRO A 49 6.37 -5.62 -8.97
N VAL A 50 5.81 -5.04 -7.92
CA VAL A 50 5.62 -5.65 -6.60
C VAL A 50 4.16 -6.09 -6.51
N TYR A 51 3.93 -7.40 -6.50
CA TYR A 51 2.59 -7.98 -6.41
C TYR A 51 2.18 -8.25 -4.97
N GLN A 52 0.90 -8.02 -4.69
CA GLN A 52 0.22 -8.46 -3.48
C GLN A 52 -0.70 -9.63 -3.80
N THR A 53 -0.64 -10.71 -3.02
CA THR A 53 -1.60 -11.81 -3.08
C THR A 53 -2.81 -11.47 -2.23
N LEU A 54 -4.00 -11.49 -2.81
CA LEU A 54 -5.29 -11.32 -2.16
C LEU A 54 -6.03 -12.66 -2.19
N ASN A 55 -6.57 -13.07 -1.05
CA ASN A 55 -7.40 -14.27 -0.97
C ASN A 55 -8.86 -13.86 -0.91
N ALA A 56 -9.68 -14.49 -1.74
CA ALA A 56 -11.12 -14.28 -1.75
C ALA A 56 -11.85 -15.62 -1.83
N THR A 57 -13.00 -15.74 -1.18
CA THR A 57 -13.84 -16.94 -1.23
C THR A 57 -15.03 -16.68 -2.15
N ARG A 58 -15.15 -17.44 -3.23
CA ARG A 58 -16.32 -17.40 -4.12
C ARG A 58 -17.15 -18.67 -3.94
N TYR A 59 -18.46 -18.55 -3.79
CA TYR A 59 -19.36 -19.70 -3.77
C TYR A 59 -19.63 -20.17 -5.21
N GLU A 60 -19.23 -21.39 -5.53
CA GLU A 60 -19.55 -22.05 -6.80
C GLU A 60 -20.54 -23.20 -6.58
N GLN A 61 -21.42 -23.42 -7.55
CA GLN A 61 -22.36 -24.54 -7.53
C GLN A 61 -21.66 -25.78 -8.08
N ARG A 62 -21.36 -26.73 -7.20
CA ARG A 62 -20.84 -28.04 -7.59
C ARG A 62 -21.98 -29.04 -7.61
N CYS A 63 -22.34 -29.49 -8.81
CA CYS A 63 -23.39 -30.47 -9.04
C CYS A 63 -22.76 -31.85 -9.28
N ASP A 64 -23.10 -32.82 -8.42
CA ASP A 64 -22.61 -34.19 -8.54
C ASP A 64 -23.54 -34.96 -9.50
N GLN A 65 -23.01 -35.43 -10.64
CA GLN A 65 -23.77 -36.24 -11.58
C GLN A 65 -23.91 -37.66 -11.03
N THR A 66 -25.09 -38.01 -10.50
CA THR A 66 -25.35 -39.38 -10.06
C THR A 66 -25.77 -40.23 -11.26
N PRO A 67 -25.01 -41.26 -11.68
CA PRO A 67 -25.41 -42.12 -12.78
C PRO A 67 -26.65 -42.92 -12.40
N LYS A 68 -27.68 -42.90 -13.25
CA LYS A 68 -28.93 -43.64 -13.05
C LYS A 68 -28.66 -45.15 -13.19
N PRO A 69 -29.16 -46.02 -12.29
CA PRO A 69 -29.04 -47.46 -12.46
C PRO A 69 -29.71 -47.88 -13.78
N ALA A 70 -28.98 -48.64 -14.59
CA ALA A 70 -29.48 -49.18 -15.85
C ALA A 70 -30.70 -50.06 -15.57
N ALA A 71 -31.83 -49.74 -16.21
CA ALA A 71 -33.03 -50.55 -16.09
C ALA A 71 -32.80 -51.90 -16.77
N GLU A 72 -32.91 -52.99 -16.01
CA GLU A 72 -32.97 -54.37 -16.49
C GLU A 72 -34.28 -54.57 -17.25
N ASP A 73 -34.24 -54.49 -18.58
CA ASP A 73 -35.44 -54.61 -19.43
C ASP A 73 -35.66 -56.05 -19.92
N SER A 74 -36.72 -56.69 -19.40
CA SER A 74 -37.24 -57.97 -19.90
C SER A 74 -37.91 -57.81 -21.28
N ARG A 75 -37.81 -58.84 -22.14
CA ARG A 75 -38.15 -58.80 -23.59
C ARG A 75 -39.57 -58.33 -23.92
N LEU A 76 -40.52 -58.49 -22.99
CA LEU A 76 -41.91 -58.08 -23.14
C LEU A 76 -42.10 -56.55 -22.96
N SER A 77 -41.18 -55.85 -22.29
CA SER A 77 -41.26 -54.41 -21.99
C SER A 77 -41.01 -53.53 -23.24
N ARG A 78 -40.26 -54.03 -24.22
CA ARG A 78 -39.82 -53.26 -25.41
C ARG A 78 -40.98 -52.88 -26.34
N MET A 79 -41.99 -53.75 -26.45
CA MET A 79 -43.14 -53.53 -27.33
C MET A 79 -44.12 -52.48 -26.79
N VAL A 80 -44.26 -52.36 -25.48
CA VAL A 80 -45.10 -51.33 -24.84
C VAL A 80 -44.34 -50.00 -24.70
N GLY A 81 -43.00 -50.04 -24.68
CA GLY A 81 -42.15 -48.86 -24.59
C GLY A 81 -42.25 -47.92 -25.79
N ALA A 82 -42.35 -48.43 -27.02
CA ALA A 82 -42.24 -47.62 -28.24
C ALA A 82 -43.38 -46.59 -28.41
N VAL A 83 -44.62 -46.97 -28.08
CA VAL A 83 -45.79 -46.07 -28.21
C VAL A 83 -45.85 -45.07 -27.05
N LYS A 84 -45.46 -45.50 -25.85
CA LYS A 84 -45.40 -44.64 -24.66
C LYS A 84 -44.29 -43.59 -24.75
N ASP A 85 -43.20 -43.88 -25.46
CA ASP A 85 -42.05 -42.98 -25.59
C ASP A 85 -42.36 -41.73 -26.43
N VAL A 86 -43.18 -41.85 -27.48
CA VAL A 86 -43.60 -40.71 -28.31
C VAL A 86 -44.45 -39.70 -27.52
N LEU A 87 -45.30 -40.19 -26.62
CA LEU A 87 -46.17 -39.34 -25.81
C LEU A 87 -45.49 -38.76 -24.56
N THR A 88 -44.39 -39.38 -24.12
CA THR A 88 -43.68 -38.98 -22.91
C THR A 88 -42.32 -38.34 -23.18
N ARG A 89 -41.94 -38.11 -24.44
CA ARG A 89 -40.63 -37.56 -24.83
C ARG A 89 -40.34 -36.21 -24.15
N ASP A 90 -41.28 -35.27 -24.23
CA ASP A 90 -41.16 -33.95 -23.56
C ASP A 90 -41.08 -34.07 -22.04
N ARG A 91 -41.82 -35.02 -21.45
CA ARG A 91 -41.82 -35.27 -20.01
C ARG A 91 -40.50 -35.92 -19.57
N ARG A 92 -39.97 -36.86 -20.35
CA ARG A 92 -38.69 -37.54 -20.12
C ARG A 92 -37.51 -36.59 -20.27
N GLU A 93 -37.54 -35.66 -21.22
CA GLU A 93 -36.48 -34.66 -21.38
C GLU A 93 -36.49 -33.66 -20.21
N ARG A 94 -37.67 -33.20 -19.79
CA ARG A 94 -37.83 -32.37 -18.58
C ARG A 94 -37.45 -33.11 -17.30
N GLU A 95 -37.84 -34.38 -17.16
CA GLU A 95 -37.46 -35.24 -16.02
C GLU A 95 -35.97 -35.60 -16.04
N ARG A 96 -35.35 -35.80 -17.21
CA ARG A 96 -33.90 -36.00 -17.36
C ARG A 96 -33.15 -34.75 -16.92
N GLN A 97 -33.57 -33.57 -17.39
CA GLN A 97 -33.00 -32.28 -16.98
C GLN A 97 -33.23 -31.98 -15.49
N ALA A 98 -34.39 -32.35 -14.94
CA ALA A 98 -34.70 -32.21 -13.51
C ALA A 98 -33.92 -33.21 -12.63
N ALA A 99 -33.66 -34.42 -13.13
CA ALA A 99 -32.92 -35.47 -12.40
C ALA A 99 -31.39 -35.27 -12.44
N THR A 100 -30.82 -34.66 -13.48
CA THR A 100 -29.41 -34.23 -13.44
C THR A 100 -29.17 -33.02 -12.53
N ALA A 101 -30.22 -32.27 -12.17
CA ALA A 101 -30.11 -31.04 -11.39
C ALA A 101 -30.25 -31.20 -9.87
N THR A 102 -30.49 -32.41 -9.34
CA THR A 102 -30.99 -32.55 -7.96
C THR A 102 -29.91 -32.45 -6.86
N ASN A 103 -28.61 -32.56 -7.17
CA ASN A 103 -27.54 -32.58 -6.17
C ASN A 103 -26.48 -31.49 -6.41
N CYS A 104 -26.90 -30.22 -6.49
CA CYS A 104 -25.98 -29.07 -6.49
C CYS A 104 -25.77 -28.55 -5.06
N ARG A 105 -24.52 -28.43 -4.64
CA ARG A 105 -24.15 -27.78 -3.37
C ARG A 105 -23.30 -26.54 -3.62
N SER A 106 -23.57 -25.47 -2.87
CA SER A 106 -22.71 -24.28 -2.86
C SER A 106 -21.44 -24.58 -2.07
N VAL A 107 -20.31 -24.65 -2.77
CA VAL A 107 -19.01 -24.91 -2.16
C VAL A 107 -18.21 -23.61 -2.17
N PRO A 108 -17.64 -23.18 -1.02
CA PRO A 108 -16.69 -22.08 -1.02
C PRO A 108 -15.42 -22.52 -1.74
N VAL A 109 -15.00 -21.74 -2.73
CA VAL A 109 -13.73 -21.92 -3.45
C VAL A 109 -12.84 -20.75 -3.09
N GLU A 110 -11.67 -21.02 -2.49
CA GLU A 110 -10.63 -20.00 -2.32
C GLU A 110 -10.00 -19.65 -3.67
N LEU A 111 -9.91 -18.36 -3.94
CA LEU A 111 -9.28 -17.76 -5.10
C LEU A 111 -8.15 -16.87 -4.63
N GLU A 112 -6.96 -17.05 -5.21
CA GLU A 112 -5.81 -16.17 -5.00
C GLU A 112 -5.67 -15.21 -6.18
N PHE A 113 -5.73 -13.91 -5.92
CA PHE A 113 -5.55 -12.85 -6.90
C PHE A 113 -4.23 -12.15 -6.67
N ARG A 114 -3.45 -11.91 -7.73
CA ARG A 114 -2.19 -11.17 -7.63
C ARG A 114 -2.34 -9.82 -8.31
N GLN A 115 -2.28 -8.73 -7.53
CA GLN A 115 -2.35 -7.36 -8.05
C GLN A 115 -1.03 -6.61 -7.85
N PRO A 116 -0.53 -5.85 -8.85
CA PRO A 116 0.63 -4.99 -8.65
C PRO A 116 0.25 -3.79 -7.78
N ILE A 117 0.93 -3.62 -6.65
CA ILE A 117 0.69 -2.52 -5.71
C ILE A 117 1.73 -1.40 -5.80
N ALA A 118 2.91 -1.72 -6.34
CA ALA A 118 4.01 -0.79 -6.47
C ALA A 118 4.99 -1.27 -7.54
N TYR A 119 5.93 -0.39 -7.89
CA TYR A 119 7.00 -0.65 -8.82
C TYR A 119 8.33 -0.31 -8.16
N ASP A 120 9.19 -1.30 -8.01
CA ASP A 120 10.58 -1.09 -7.62
C ASP A 120 11.37 -0.68 -8.87
N VAL A 121 11.85 0.56 -8.88
CA VAL A 121 12.50 1.17 -10.03
C VAL A 121 13.96 1.41 -9.72
N ASP A 122 14.83 0.76 -10.49
CA ASP A 122 16.26 1.01 -10.49
C ASP A 122 16.55 2.06 -11.58
N TYR A 123 17.17 3.18 -11.20
CA TYR A 123 17.49 4.28 -12.11
C TYR A 123 18.91 4.81 -11.89
N VAL A 124 19.43 5.49 -12.90
CA VAL A 124 20.76 6.11 -12.86
C VAL A 124 20.64 7.62 -13.05
N TYR A 125 21.35 8.35 -12.20
CA TYR A 125 21.49 9.79 -12.29
C TYR A 125 22.96 10.17 -12.10
N LYS A 126 23.52 10.88 -13.09
CA LYS A 126 24.93 11.33 -13.11
C LYS A 126 25.94 10.21 -12.77
N GLY A 127 25.67 8.98 -13.22
CA GLY A 127 26.54 7.82 -13.01
C GLY A 127 26.25 7.01 -11.73
N SER A 128 25.51 7.58 -10.77
CA SER A 128 25.10 6.89 -9.54
C SER A 128 23.79 6.14 -9.74
N LYS A 129 23.73 4.89 -9.28
CA LYS A 129 22.53 4.05 -9.32
C LYS A 129 21.74 4.17 -8.04
N TYR A 130 20.43 4.27 -8.17
CA TYR A 130 19.49 4.39 -7.07
C TYR A 130 18.31 3.44 -7.30
N ARG A 131 17.63 3.08 -6.21
CA ARG A 131 16.40 2.28 -6.23
C ARG A 131 15.34 2.99 -5.41
N SER A 132 14.16 3.15 -6.00
CA SER A 132 13.00 3.76 -5.34
C SER A 132 11.74 2.95 -5.63
N ARG A 133 10.79 2.97 -4.70
CA ARG A 133 9.48 2.34 -4.89
C ARG A 133 8.45 3.40 -5.27
N LEU A 134 7.77 3.19 -6.39
CA LEU A 134 6.76 4.10 -6.95
C LEU A 134 5.38 3.44 -6.98
N PRO A 135 4.29 4.22 -6.87
CA PRO A 135 2.93 3.69 -6.99
C PRO A 135 2.54 3.34 -8.43
N GLU A 136 3.18 3.99 -9.41
CA GLU A 136 2.89 3.86 -10.84
C GLU A 136 4.18 3.63 -11.63
N ASP A 137 4.05 3.06 -12.83
CA ASP A 137 5.18 2.81 -13.72
C ASP A 137 5.70 4.13 -14.32
N PRO A 138 6.96 4.53 -14.06
CA PRO A 138 7.52 5.77 -14.61
C PRO A 138 7.93 5.65 -16.08
N GLY A 139 7.96 4.46 -16.67
CA GLY A 139 8.49 4.23 -18.01
C GLY A 139 10.01 4.42 -18.10
N ASN A 140 10.48 5.07 -19.17
CA ASN A 140 11.92 5.14 -19.49
C ASN A 140 12.68 6.27 -18.78
N ARG A 141 11.99 7.28 -18.23
CA ARG A 141 12.60 8.46 -17.61
C ARG A 141 11.87 8.81 -16.33
N LEU A 142 12.63 8.93 -15.24
CA LEU A 142 12.07 9.25 -13.92
C LEU A 142 12.35 10.71 -13.58
N ARG A 143 11.30 11.48 -13.24
CA ARG A 143 11.45 12.84 -12.72
C ARG A 143 11.85 12.78 -11.24
N ILE A 144 13.03 13.31 -10.91
CA ILE A 144 13.60 13.28 -9.56
C ILE A 144 13.71 14.69 -8.97
N ARG A 145 13.56 14.80 -7.63
CA ARG A 145 13.81 16.03 -6.86
C ARG A 145 15.21 15.95 -6.25
N ILE A 146 16.09 16.86 -6.63
CA ILE A 146 17.46 16.93 -6.15
C ILE A 146 17.54 18.07 -5.14
N ALA A 147 17.95 17.73 -3.93
CA ALA A 147 18.25 18.66 -2.85
C ALA A 147 19.76 18.70 -2.64
N VAL A 148 20.37 19.88 -2.74
CA VAL A 148 21.80 20.06 -2.48
C VAL A 148 22.00 20.96 -1.27
N THR A 149 22.68 20.42 -0.27
CA THR A 149 23.05 21.13 0.96
C THR A 149 24.56 21.07 1.12
N PRO A 150 25.26 22.22 1.29
CA PRO A 150 26.69 22.24 1.50
C PRO A 150 27.05 21.68 2.88
N VAL A 151 28.20 21.01 2.98
CA VAL A 151 28.74 20.55 4.26
C VAL A 151 29.67 21.63 4.80
N VAL A 152 29.34 22.22 5.96
CA VAL A 152 30.19 23.17 6.68
C VAL A 152 31.02 22.42 7.73
N ALA A 153 32.35 22.53 7.65
CA ALA A 153 33.20 21.98 8.70
C ALA A 153 33.04 22.83 9.98
N PRO A 154 32.94 22.23 11.18
CA PRO A 154 32.97 23.00 12.40
C PRO A 154 34.33 23.71 12.50
N VAL A 155 34.29 25.01 12.81
CA VAL A 155 35.51 25.79 13.04
C VAL A 155 36.20 25.19 14.27
N SER A 156 37.31 24.46 14.09
CA SER A 156 38.09 24.00 15.23
C SER A 156 38.78 25.22 15.84
N SER A 157 38.38 25.62 17.05
CA SER A 157 39.15 26.57 17.84
C SER A 157 40.49 25.94 18.17
N ARG A 158 41.57 26.51 17.64
CA ARG A 158 42.94 26.17 18.05
C ARG A 158 43.32 26.99 19.28
#